data_AF-A0A7C5LZ23-F1
#
_entry.id   AF-A0A7C5LZ23-F1
#
_cell.length_a   1.000
_cell.length_b   1.000
_cell.length_c   1.000
_cell.angle_alpha   90.00
_cell.angle_beta   90.00
_cell.angle_gamma   90.00
#
_symmetry.space_group_name_H-M   'P 1'
#
loop_
_entity.id
_entity.type
_entity.pdbx_description
1 polymer ?
#
loop_
_entity_poly.entity_id
_entity_poly.type
_entity_poly.pdbx_seq_one_letter_code
_entity_poly.pdbx_strand_id
1 'polypeptide(L)'
;MSNRVYFRGSREDAKRIVARLALALVGKDAAEAQVARSVFLAVGVAALSDIKADFVRKARGGTGEDGVKWKPLKKETVAYSRRFGPGEKARLKRAAGLGSGHRFAPGGKPGLLSEQQLKQWKAIYASALKRLMASMDEAAAKRRAAQIAWAVMKKRGAKTMLEVFGNRPVEVLRDTGILLNSLSPGVWTEGGYRKPSQPGGSEQVFDLAANGVTVGTNVPYAEAHQNGDPSRGIPARPFLPRGDAPEVWKQRWLDVAAAAVAQGLKRLLGAA
;
A
#
# COMPACT_ATOMS: atom_id res chain seq x y z
N MET A 1 16.24 -31.89 12.95
CA MET A 1 17.09 -32.66 12.00
C MET A 1 18.54 -32.22 12.17
N SER A 2 19.48 -33.14 12.39
CA SER A 2 20.89 -32.81 12.61
C SER A 2 21.59 -32.54 11.27
N ASN A 3 21.84 -31.26 10.94
CA ASN A 3 22.58 -30.85 9.75
C ASN A 3 24.10 -31.00 9.96
N ARG A 4 24.61 -32.24 9.84
CA ARG A 4 26.07 -32.48 9.80
C ARG A 4 26.57 -32.38 8.36
N VAL A 5 27.74 -31.77 8.19
CA VAL A 5 28.50 -31.70 6.93
C VAL A 5 29.86 -32.30 7.22
N TYR A 6 30.23 -33.35 6.48
CA TYR A 6 31.55 -33.97 6.60
C TYR A 6 32.48 -33.27 5.61
N PHE A 7 33.46 -32.55 6.13
CA PHE A 7 34.51 -31.91 5.33
C PHE A 7 35.74 -32.81 5.29
N ARG A 8 36.28 -33.06 4.09
CA ARG A 8 37.42 -33.97 3.88
C ARG A 8 38.75 -33.25 3.63
N GLY A 9 38.79 -31.93 3.65
CA GLY A 9 40.00 -31.13 3.43
C GLY A 9 40.78 -30.77 4.70
N SER A 10 41.89 -30.05 4.52
CA SER A 10 42.71 -29.54 5.61
C SER A 10 42.12 -28.28 6.25
N ARG A 11 42.60 -27.92 7.44
CA ARG A 11 42.23 -26.64 8.09
C ARG A 11 42.52 -25.42 7.22
N GLU A 12 43.60 -25.45 6.43
CA GLU A 12 43.96 -24.36 5.53
C GLU A 12 42.99 -24.26 4.35
N ASP A 13 42.48 -25.39 3.85
CA ASP A 13 41.41 -25.39 2.83
C ASP A 13 40.15 -24.72 3.34
N ALA A 14 39.74 -25.04 4.57
CA ALA A 14 38.59 -24.40 5.20
C ALA A 14 38.77 -22.88 5.36
N LYS A 15 39.96 -22.42 5.79
CA LYS A 15 40.28 -20.98 5.88
C LYS A 15 40.21 -20.29 4.51
N ARG A 16 40.77 -20.92 3.46
CA ARG A 16 40.73 -20.39 2.10
C ARG A 16 39.30 -20.24 1.60
N ILE A 17 38.45 -21.26 1.80
CA ILE A 17 37.03 -21.22 1.41
C ILE A 17 36.30 -20.07 2.12
N VAL A 18 36.49 -19.92 3.44
CA VAL A 18 35.87 -18.83 4.22
C VAL A 18 36.35 -17.45 3.74
N ALA A 19 37.64 -17.27 3.51
CA ALA A 19 38.20 -16.01 3.02
C ALA A 19 37.64 -15.64 1.64
N ARG A 20 37.53 -16.60 0.72
CA ARG A 20 36.94 -16.39 -0.61
C ARG A 20 35.46 -16.04 -0.54
N LEU A 21 34.70 -16.71 0.33
CA LEU A 21 33.30 -16.34 0.55
C LEU A 21 33.15 -14.92 1.10
N ALA A 22 34.00 -14.52 2.05
CA ALA A 22 34.01 -13.15 2.56
C ALA A 22 34.33 -12.14 1.44
N LEU A 23 35.31 -12.44 0.57
CA LEU A 23 35.63 -11.62 -0.60
C LEU A 23 34.47 -11.55 -1.60
N ALA A 24 33.79 -12.65 -1.87
CA ALA A 24 32.63 -12.68 -2.76
C ALA A 24 31.45 -11.87 -2.22
N LEU A 25 31.19 -11.90 -0.90
CA LEU A 25 30.17 -11.08 -0.27
C LEU A 25 30.46 -9.57 -0.36
N VAL A 26 31.72 -9.17 -0.55
CA VAL A 26 32.07 -7.76 -0.79
C VAL A 26 32.33 -7.46 -2.27
N GLY A 27 31.98 -8.38 -3.17
CA GLY A 27 32.12 -8.22 -4.62
C GLY A 27 33.56 -8.30 -5.15
N LYS A 28 34.50 -8.86 -4.39
CA LYS A 28 35.93 -8.95 -4.73
C LYS A 28 36.38 -10.32 -5.24
N ASP A 29 35.53 -11.35 -5.19
CA ASP A 29 35.81 -12.67 -5.76
C ASP A 29 34.65 -13.12 -6.66
N ALA A 30 34.92 -13.31 -7.95
CA ALA A 30 33.94 -13.75 -8.93
C ALA A 30 33.67 -15.26 -8.88
N ALA A 31 34.61 -16.05 -8.35
CA ALA A 31 34.50 -17.51 -8.37
C ALA A 31 33.40 -18.02 -7.42
N GLU A 32 33.16 -17.31 -6.32
CA GLU A 32 32.10 -17.64 -5.35
C GLU A 32 30.87 -16.71 -5.49
N ALA A 33 30.76 -15.99 -6.62
CA ALA A 33 29.69 -15.02 -6.85
C ALA A 33 28.29 -15.64 -6.76
N GLN A 34 28.13 -16.92 -7.10
CA GLN A 34 26.84 -17.61 -7.01
C GLN A 34 26.37 -17.77 -5.55
N VAL A 35 27.30 -18.00 -4.61
CA VAL A 35 26.97 -18.10 -3.18
C VAL A 35 26.60 -16.73 -2.63
N ALA A 36 27.41 -15.70 -2.92
CA ALA A 36 27.10 -14.32 -2.52
C ALA A 36 25.74 -13.86 -3.09
N ARG A 37 25.47 -14.15 -4.36
CA ARG A 37 24.18 -13.89 -5.00
C ARG A 37 23.01 -14.56 -4.28
N SER A 38 23.19 -15.80 -3.81
CA SER A 38 22.14 -16.52 -3.07
C SER A 38 21.86 -15.87 -1.71
N VAL A 39 22.90 -15.34 -1.03
CA VAL A 39 22.77 -14.59 0.21
C VAL A 39 21.99 -13.29 -0.03
N PHE A 40 22.38 -12.49 -1.02
CA PHE A 40 21.70 -11.23 -1.32
C PHE A 40 20.27 -11.42 -1.81
N LEU A 41 20.00 -12.50 -2.55
CA LEU A 41 18.65 -12.86 -2.93
C LEU A 41 17.80 -13.16 -1.68
N ALA A 42 18.30 -13.97 -0.76
CA ALA A 42 17.59 -14.31 0.47
C ALA A 42 17.29 -13.06 1.31
N VAL A 43 18.28 -12.16 1.45
CA VAL A 43 18.11 -10.86 2.13
C VAL A 43 17.08 -9.98 1.43
N GLY A 44 17.13 -9.86 0.10
CA GLY A 44 16.18 -9.05 -0.65
C GLY A 44 14.74 -9.55 -0.50
N VAL A 45 14.53 -10.87 -0.50
CA VAL A 45 13.21 -11.48 -0.28
C VAL A 45 12.71 -11.19 1.14
N ALA A 46 13.59 -11.27 2.14
CA ALA A 46 13.26 -10.91 3.52
C ALA A 46 12.89 -9.42 3.63
N ALA A 47 13.65 -8.53 3.00
CA ALA A 47 13.38 -7.10 2.99
C ALA A 47 12.02 -6.76 2.35
N LEU A 48 11.71 -7.31 1.17
CA LEU A 48 10.39 -7.12 0.55
C LEU A 48 9.25 -7.70 1.39
N SER A 49 9.50 -8.82 2.07
CA SER A 49 8.51 -9.43 2.97
C SER A 49 8.17 -8.51 4.14
N ASP A 50 9.17 -7.90 4.76
CA ASP A 50 8.99 -6.96 5.86
C ASP A 50 8.32 -5.67 5.41
N ILE A 51 8.79 -5.09 4.31
CA ILE A 51 8.18 -3.90 3.70
C ILE A 51 6.70 -4.16 3.39
N LYS A 52 6.37 -5.31 2.79
CA LYS A 52 4.98 -5.69 2.50
C LYS A 52 4.14 -5.85 3.77
N ALA A 53 4.66 -6.57 4.77
CA ALA A 53 3.94 -6.81 6.01
C ALA A 53 3.59 -5.47 6.70
N ASP A 54 4.58 -4.57 6.73
CA ASP A 54 4.43 -3.26 7.35
C ASP A 54 3.52 -2.32 6.55
N PHE A 55 3.60 -2.36 5.22
CA PHE A 55 2.66 -1.69 4.33
C PHE A 55 1.22 -2.12 4.65
N VAL A 56 0.95 -3.43 4.74
CA VAL A 56 -0.40 -3.94 5.02
C VAL A 56 -0.87 -3.52 6.41
N ARG A 57 0.00 -3.58 7.41
CA ARG A 57 -0.28 -3.13 8.78
C ARG A 57 -0.68 -1.66 8.81
N LYS A 58 0.12 -0.78 8.20
CA LYS A 58 -0.13 0.67 8.11
C LYS A 58 -1.35 1.01 7.26
N ALA A 59 -1.56 0.29 6.15
CA ALA A 59 -2.74 0.44 5.30
C ALA A 59 -4.05 0.19 6.05
N ARG A 60 -4.05 -0.73 7.01
CA ARG A 60 -5.18 -1.06 7.90
C ARG A 60 -5.33 -0.10 9.08
N GLY A 61 -4.47 0.91 9.19
CA GLY A 61 -4.47 1.88 10.29
C GLY A 61 -3.68 1.44 11.52
N GLY A 62 -2.87 0.38 11.42
CA GLY A 62 -1.90 0.00 12.43
C GLY A 62 -0.66 0.90 12.43
N THR A 63 0.18 0.73 13.44
CA THR A 63 1.53 1.32 13.51
C THR A 63 2.52 0.32 12.96
N GLY A 64 3.43 0.76 12.10
CA GLY A 64 4.49 -0.08 11.57
C GLY A 64 5.55 -0.43 12.60
N GLU A 65 6.42 -1.39 12.26
CA GLU A 65 7.63 -1.71 13.05
C GLU A 65 8.66 -0.57 12.99
N ASP A 66 8.52 0.34 12.03
CA ASP A 66 9.21 1.62 11.96
C ASP A 66 8.61 2.70 12.90
N GLY A 67 7.60 2.35 13.69
CA GLY A 67 6.87 3.28 14.56
C GLY A 67 5.92 4.23 13.82
N VAL A 68 5.80 4.12 12.49
CA VAL A 68 4.98 5.04 11.69
C VAL A 68 3.55 4.55 11.59
N LYS A 69 2.59 5.46 11.84
CA LYS A 69 1.16 5.23 11.61
C LYS A 69 0.63 6.16 10.54
N TRP A 70 -0.06 5.62 9.54
CA TRP A 70 -0.64 6.43 8.48
C TRP A 70 -1.95 7.09 8.93
N LYS A 71 -2.10 8.39 8.61
CA LYS A 71 -3.36 9.10 8.83
C LYS A 71 -4.50 8.44 8.03
N PRO A 72 -5.70 8.27 8.59
CA PRO A 72 -6.85 7.80 7.81
C PRO A 72 -7.13 8.67 6.58
N LEU A 73 -7.84 8.14 5.59
CA LEU A 73 -8.34 8.95 4.48
C LEU A 73 -9.41 9.92 4.98
N LYS A 74 -9.51 11.09 4.34
CA LYS A 74 -10.62 12.01 4.56
C LYS A 74 -11.93 11.31 4.22
N LYS A 75 -12.98 11.55 5.01
CA LYS A 75 -14.29 10.90 4.82
C LYS A 75 -14.85 11.17 3.42
N GLU A 76 -14.57 12.34 2.87
CA GLU A 76 -14.92 12.74 1.51
C GLU A 76 -14.25 11.81 0.49
N THR A 77 -12.94 11.59 0.60
CA THR A 77 -12.22 10.65 -0.27
C THR A 77 -12.82 9.23 -0.18
N VAL A 78 -13.17 8.79 1.02
CA VAL A 78 -13.78 7.48 1.26
C VAL A 78 -15.18 7.36 0.61
N ALA A 79 -15.98 8.42 0.68
CA ALA A 79 -17.34 8.44 0.18
C ALA A 79 -17.42 8.61 -1.34
N TYR A 80 -16.56 9.45 -1.93
CA TYR A 80 -16.69 9.91 -3.32
C TYR A 80 -15.65 9.31 -4.27
N SER A 81 -14.43 9.01 -3.79
CA SER A 81 -13.32 8.63 -4.67
C SER A 81 -12.92 7.16 -4.56
N ARG A 82 -13.10 6.55 -3.39
CA ARG A 82 -12.73 5.15 -3.16
C ARG A 82 -13.69 4.20 -3.87
N ARG A 83 -13.14 3.14 -4.49
CA ARG A 83 -13.94 2.08 -5.11
C ARG A 83 -14.76 1.34 -4.07
N PHE A 84 -15.91 0.83 -4.52
CA PHE A 84 -16.75 -0.07 -3.74
C PHE A 84 -16.53 -1.49 -4.23
N GLY A 85 -16.42 -2.44 -3.30
CA GLY A 85 -16.43 -3.85 -3.63
C GLY A 85 -17.80 -4.32 -4.16
N PRO A 86 -17.87 -5.50 -4.77
CA PRO A 86 -19.13 -6.09 -5.21
C PRO A 86 -20.16 -6.12 -4.07
N GLY A 87 -21.35 -5.56 -4.32
CA GLY A 87 -22.44 -5.50 -3.32
C GLY A 87 -22.23 -4.55 -2.13
N GLU A 88 -21.03 -4.00 -1.92
CA GLU A 88 -20.71 -3.18 -0.75
C GLU A 88 -21.61 -1.94 -0.65
N LYS A 89 -21.81 -1.24 -1.76
CA LYS A 89 -22.65 -0.04 -1.83
C LYS A 89 -24.11 -0.35 -1.46
N ALA A 90 -24.64 -1.48 -1.91
CA ALA A 90 -26.01 -1.90 -1.58
C ALA A 90 -26.14 -2.26 -0.09
N ARG A 91 -25.16 -2.98 0.46
CA ARG A 91 -25.10 -3.31 1.89
C ARG A 91 -25.07 -2.06 2.77
N LEU A 92 -24.20 -1.09 2.45
CA LEU A 92 -24.08 0.17 3.20
C LEU A 92 -25.36 1.02 3.12
N LYS A 93 -25.99 1.08 1.94
CA LYS A 93 -27.31 1.72 1.79
C LYS A 93 -28.37 1.07 2.67
N ARG A 94 -28.48 -0.26 2.64
CA ARG A 94 -29.44 -1.01 3.46
C ARG A 94 -29.23 -0.79 4.94
N ALA A 95 -27.97 -0.82 5.41
CA ALA A 95 -27.62 -0.53 6.80
C ALA A 95 -28.01 0.90 7.23
N ALA A 96 -28.05 1.84 6.28
CA ALA A 96 -28.52 3.21 6.52
C ALA A 96 -30.05 3.39 6.32
N GLY A 97 -30.82 2.31 6.17
CA GLY A 97 -32.27 2.35 5.95
C GLY A 97 -32.66 2.78 4.53
N LEU A 98 -31.73 2.72 3.56
CA LEU A 98 -31.95 3.15 2.18
C LEU A 98 -32.20 1.96 1.24
N GLY A 99 -33.31 2.00 0.51
CA GLY A 99 -33.63 1.05 -0.56
C GLY A 99 -32.98 1.35 -1.92
N SER A 100 -33.26 0.51 -2.92
CA SER A 100 -32.75 0.62 -4.30
C SER A 100 -33.11 1.94 -5.01
N GLY A 101 -34.26 2.54 -4.65
CA GLY A 101 -34.71 3.84 -5.16
C GLY A 101 -33.85 5.03 -4.73
N HIS A 102 -32.96 4.87 -3.75
CA HIS A 102 -32.09 5.94 -3.25
C HIS A 102 -30.81 6.05 -4.10
N ARG A 103 -30.93 6.64 -5.28
CA ARG A 103 -29.83 6.74 -6.26
C ARG A 103 -29.65 8.14 -6.85
N PHE A 104 -30.48 9.10 -6.43
CA PHE A 104 -30.54 10.40 -7.04
C PHE A 104 -29.78 11.45 -6.22
N ALA A 105 -29.26 12.46 -6.91
CA ALA A 105 -28.76 13.69 -6.32
C ALA A 105 -29.13 14.89 -7.22
N PRO A 106 -29.08 16.12 -6.68
CA PRO A 106 -29.18 17.33 -7.48
C PRO A 106 -28.14 17.36 -8.61
N GLY A 107 -28.53 17.91 -9.77
CA GLY A 107 -27.65 18.01 -10.95
C GLY A 107 -27.43 16.70 -11.72
N GLY A 108 -28.30 15.70 -11.56
CA GLY A 108 -28.24 14.45 -12.34
C GLY A 108 -27.12 13.49 -11.92
N LYS A 109 -26.38 13.82 -10.87
CA LYS A 109 -25.30 12.99 -10.35
C LYS A 109 -25.85 11.82 -9.51
N PRO A 110 -25.11 10.71 -9.40
CA PRO A 110 -25.44 9.65 -8.46
C PRO A 110 -25.48 10.18 -7.02
N GLY A 111 -26.48 9.78 -6.25
CA GLY A 111 -26.64 10.19 -4.85
C GLY A 111 -27.43 9.19 -4.02
N LEU A 112 -28.02 9.67 -2.94
CA LEU A 112 -28.76 8.87 -1.95
C LEU A 112 -30.18 9.39 -1.67
N LEU A 113 -30.67 10.34 -2.47
CA LEU A 113 -32.06 10.74 -2.41
C LEU A 113 -32.93 9.73 -3.15
N SER A 114 -34.14 9.49 -2.65
CA SER A 114 -35.23 8.95 -3.46
C SER A 114 -35.70 9.99 -4.49
N GLU A 115 -36.50 9.56 -5.47
CA GLU A 115 -37.05 10.46 -6.47
C GLU A 115 -37.97 11.54 -5.85
N GLN A 116 -38.82 11.13 -4.91
CA GLN A 116 -39.67 12.04 -4.15
C GLN A 116 -38.85 13.04 -3.33
N GLN A 117 -37.78 12.58 -2.66
CA GLN A 117 -36.85 13.45 -1.93
C GLN A 117 -36.14 14.43 -2.87
N LEU A 118 -35.75 14.02 -4.07
CA LEU A 118 -35.16 14.93 -5.06
C LEU A 118 -36.18 15.99 -5.52
N LYS A 119 -37.43 15.63 -5.75
CA LYS A 119 -38.50 16.58 -6.10
C LYS A 119 -38.70 17.62 -4.99
N GLN A 120 -38.76 17.17 -3.74
CA GLN A 120 -38.85 18.06 -2.58
C GLN A 120 -37.63 18.98 -2.46
N TRP A 121 -36.42 18.43 -2.63
CA TRP A 121 -35.18 19.22 -2.62
C TRP A 121 -35.22 20.34 -3.67
N LYS A 122 -35.65 20.03 -4.91
CA LYS A 122 -35.75 21.02 -6.00
C LYS A 122 -36.76 22.13 -5.69
N ALA A 123 -37.90 21.80 -5.09
CA ALA A 123 -38.90 22.78 -4.70
C ALA A 123 -38.37 23.74 -3.62
N ILE A 124 -37.73 23.20 -2.58
CA ILE A 124 -37.11 24.00 -1.50
C ILE A 124 -35.99 24.89 -2.07
N TYR A 125 -35.14 24.32 -2.93
CA TYR A 125 -34.07 25.05 -3.58
C TYR A 125 -34.59 26.21 -4.42
N ALA A 126 -35.58 25.99 -5.29
CA ALA A 126 -36.13 27.02 -6.17
C ALA A 126 -36.77 28.16 -5.37
N SER A 127 -37.53 27.83 -4.33
CA SER A 127 -38.14 28.82 -3.43
C SER A 127 -37.07 29.66 -2.70
N ALA A 128 -36.06 29.00 -2.12
CA ALA A 128 -34.97 29.69 -1.43
C ALA A 128 -34.15 30.57 -2.40
N LEU A 129 -33.86 30.07 -3.60
CA LEU A 129 -33.10 30.79 -4.61
C LEU A 129 -33.82 32.06 -5.05
N LYS A 130 -35.11 31.98 -5.39
CA LYS A 130 -35.93 33.15 -5.79
C LYS A 130 -35.86 34.26 -4.75
N ARG A 131 -35.98 33.92 -3.46
CA ARG A 131 -35.89 34.88 -2.37
C ARG A 131 -34.49 35.48 -2.23
N LEU A 132 -33.44 34.64 -2.30
CA LEU A 132 -32.06 35.08 -2.07
C LEU A 132 -31.54 35.96 -3.21
N MET A 133 -31.92 35.67 -4.47
CA MET A 133 -31.53 36.46 -5.64
C MET A 133 -31.93 37.94 -5.57
N ALA A 134 -32.90 38.31 -4.72
CA ALA A 134 -33.26 39.71 -4.50
C ALA A 134 -32.21 40.50 -3.68
N SER A 135 -31.24 39.83 -3.05
CA SER A 135 -30.35 40.43 -2.04
C SER A 135 -28.88 40.03 -2.15
N MET A 136 -28.53 39.09 -3.03
CA MET A 136 -27.16 38.63 -3.22
C MET A 136 -26.92 38.22 -4.66
N ASP A 137 -25.65 38.15 -5.06
CA ASP A 137 -25.26 37.67 -6.38
C ASP A 137 -25.72 36.24 -6.64
N GLU A 138 -25.90 35.90 -7.92
CA GLU A 138 -26.45 34.61 -8.32
C GLU A 138 -25.63 33.42 -7.78
N ALA A 139 -24.31 33.52 -7.77
CA ALA A 139 -23.46 32.43 -7.32
C ALA A 139 -23.58 32.20 -5.80
N ALA A 140 -23.59 33.27 -5.00
CA ALA A 140 -23.86 33.19 -3.57
C ALA A 140 -25.28 32.69 -3.28
N ALA A 141 -26.29 33.18 -4.02
CA ALA A 141 -27.68 32.77 -3.89
C ALA A 141 -27.85 31.26 -4.14
N LYS A 142 -27.27 30.74 -5.22
CA LYS A 142 -27.29 29.30 -5.55
C LYS A 142 -26.63 28.46 -4.46
N ARG A 143 -25.45 28.86 -3.98
CA ARG A 143 -24.76 28.15 -2.88
C ARG A 143 -25.61 28.13 -1.61
N ARG A 144 -26.17 29.27 -1.20
CA ARG A 144 -26.95 29.39 0.03
C ARG A 144 -28.30 28.67 -0.07
N ALA A 145 -28.97 28.73 -1.22
CA ALA A 145 -30.20 27.98 -1.48
C ALA A 145 -29.97 26.46 -1.38
N ALA A 146 -28.87 25.95 -1.95
CA ALA A 146 -28.50 24.54 -1.84
C ALA A 146 -28.23 24.11 -0.39
N GLN A 147 -27.56 24.95 0.41
CA GLN A 147 -27.34 24.70 1.84
C GLN A 147 -28.67 24.59 2.60
N ILE A 148 -29.61 25.52 2.37
CA ILE A 148 -30.93 25.51 2.99
C ILE A 148 -31.70 24.25 2.60
N ALA A 149 -31.73 23.91 1.31
CA ALA A 149 -32.43 22.72 0.82
C ALA A 149 -31.86 21.44 1.44
N TRP A 150 -30.54 21.29 1.50
CA TRP A 150 -29.91 20.14 2.17
C TRP A 150 -30.15 20.10 3.67
N ALA A 151 -30.14 21.25 4.36
CA ALA A 151 -30.43 21.31 5.79
C ALA A 151 -31.86 20.82 6.09
N VAL A 152 -32.85 21.26 5.30
CA VAL A 152 -34.24 20.81 5.42
C VAL A 152 -34.36 19.31 5.09
N MET A 153 -33.74 18.84 4.01
CA MET A 153 -33.78 17.41 3.65
C MET A 153 -33.15 16.52 4.72
N LYS A 154 -32.02 16.93 5.32
CA LYS A 154 -31.39 16.19 6.41
C LYS A 154 -32.27 16.12 7.66
N LYS A 155 -32.97 17.20 8.01
CA LYS A 155 -33.97 17.19 9.09
C LYS A 155 -35.12 16.19 8.82
N ARG A 156 -35.44 15.95 7.54
CA ARG A 156 -36.42 14.95 7.09
C ARG A 156 -35.84 13.54 6.91
N GLY A 157 -34.64 13.28 7.43
CA GLY A 157 -34.02 11.95 7.39
C GLY A 157 -33.26 11.61 6.11
N ALA A 158 -33.16 12.53 5.14
CA ALA A 158 -32.32 12.29 3.96
C ALA A 158 -30.84 12.14 4.37
N LYS A 159 -30.17 11.15 3.77
CA LYS A 159 -28.76 10.86 4.05
C LYS A 159 -27.87 11.32 2.91
N THR A 160 -26.67 11.79 3.25
CA THR A 160 -25.63 12.16 2.28
C THR A 160 -24.67 11.00 2.04
N MET A 161 -23.96 10.99 0.90
CA MET A 161 -22.92 9.99 0.65
C MET A 161 -21.81 10.02 1.71
N LEU A 162 -21.50 11.21 2.25
CA LEU A 162 -20.54 11.36 3.32
C LEU A 162 -20.99 10.65 4.60
N GLU A 163 -22.26 10.76 4.98
CA GLU A 163 -22.81 10.11 6.16
C GLU A 163 -22.86 8.57 6.02
N VAL A 164 -23.27 8.07 4.84
CA VAL A 164 -23.45 6.63 4.63
C VAL A 164 -22.15 5.91 4.29
N PHE A 165 -21.28 6.53 3.49
CA PHE A 165 -20.07 5.89 2.98
C PHE A 165 -18.79 6.42 3.61
N GLY A 166 -18.78 7.64 4.17
CA GLY A 166 -17.55 8.30 4.60
C GLY A 166 -16.88 7.70 5.83
N ASN A 167 -17.61 6.91 6.63
CA ASN A 167 -17.06 6.22 7.81
C ASN A 167 -16.74 4.74 7.55
N ARG A 168 -16.90 4.23 6.32
CA ARG A 168 -16.64 2.82 6.04
C ARG A 168 -15.14 2.51 6.21
N PRO A 169 -14.77 1.33 6.75
CA PRO A 169 -13.37 0.95 6.86
C PRO A 169 -12.78 0.76 5.47
N VAL A 170 -11.65 1.42 5.19
CA VAL A 170 -10.91 1.26 3.94
C VAL A 170 -9.42 1.17 4.22
N GLU A 171 -8.74 0.32 3.46
CA GLU A 171 -7.29 0.26 3.48
C GLU A 171 -6.69 1.40 2.63
N VAL A 172 -5.73 2.11 3.20
CA VAL A 172 -5.05 3.20 2.52
C VAL A 172 -4.03 2.65 1.52
N LEU A 173 -3.90 3.30 0.35
CA LEU A 173 -2.98 2.92 -0.74
C LEU A 173 -3.24 1.51 -1.32
N ARG A 174 -4.41 0.94 -1.06
CA ARG A 174 -4.85 -0.37 -1.57
C ARG A 174 -6.11 -0.29 -2.42
N ASP A 175 -6.22 0.71 -3.31
CA ASP A 175 -7.37 0.76 -4.24
C ASP A 175 -7.26 -0.31 -5.33
N THR A 176 -6.11 -0.34 -6.00
CA THR A 176 -5.84 -1.21 -7.14
C THR A 176 -4.92 -2.38 -6.81
N GLY A 177 -4.24 -2.33 -5.65
CA GLY A 177 -3.23 -3.31 -5.26
C GLY A 177 -1.87 -3.13 -5.95
N ILE A 178 -1.76 -2.27 -6.97
CA ILE A 178 -0.53 -2.09 -7.79
C ILE A 178 0.71 -1.83 -6.92
N LEU A 179 0.66 -0.84 -6.03
CA LEU A 179 1.79 -0.52 -5.14
C LEU A 179 2.11 -1.63 -4.13
N LEU A 180 1.09 -2.33 -3.62
CA LEU A 180 1.34 -3.48 -2.74
C LEU A 180 2.01 -4.64 -3.50
N ASN A 181 1.60 -4.85 -4.74
CA ASN A 181 2.12 -5.93 -5.57
C ASN A 181 3.57 -5.64 -6.02
N SER A 182 3.92 -4.39 -6.32
CA SER A 182 5.31 -4.01 -6.61
C SER A 182 6.22 -4.22 -5.41
N LEU A 183 5.70 -4.08 -4.19
CA LEU A 183 6.41 -4.32 -2.93
C LEU A 183 6.33 -5.78 -2.44
N SER A 184 5.65 -6.67 -3.16
CA SER A 184 5.46 -8.05 -2.69
C SER A 184 6.65 -8.94 -3.04
N PRO A 185 7.10 -9.84 -2.14
CA PRO A 185 8.17 -10.76 -2.49
C PRO A 185 7.73 -11.64 -3.67
N GLY A 186 8.64 -11.79 -4.63
CA GLY A 186 8.49 -12.69 -5.75
C GLY A 186 8.74 -14.15 -5.37
N VAL A 187 8.93 -15.00 -6.37
CA VAL A 187 9.23 -16.41 -6.19
C VAL A 187 10.67 -16.67 -6.62
N TRP A 188 11.44 -17.33 -5.77
CA TRP A 188 12.76 -17.84 -6.11
C TRP A 188 12.66 -19.29 -6.55
N THR A 189 13.12 -19.57 -7.77
CA THR A 189 13.26 -20.94 -8.30
C THR A 189 14.69 -21.20 -8.75
N GLU A 190 14.98 -22.43 -9.19
CA GLU A 190 16.27 -22.77 -9.82
C GLU A 190 16.60 -21.86 -11.01
N GLY A 191 15.58 -21.43 -11.75
CA GLY A 191 15.70 -20.47 -12.86
C GLY A 191 15.89 -19.01 -12.45
N GLY A 192 16.06 -18.73 -11.15
CA GLY A 192 16.28 -17.39 -10.61
C GLY A 192 15.06 -16.78 -9.92
N TYR A 193 15.19 -15.49 -9.58
CA TYR A 193 14.13 -14.72 -8.96
C TYR A 193 13.12 -14.26 -10.02
N ARG A 194 11.83 -14.50 -9.76
CA ARG A 194 10.73 -14.01 -10.58
C ARG A 194 9.90 -13.01 -9.77
N LYS A 195 9.78 -11.80 -10.28
CA LYS A 195 8.91 -10.75 -9.72
C LYS A 195 7.45 -11.24 -9.65
N PRO A 196 6.60 -10.64 -8.80
CA PRO A 196 5.17 -10.96 -8.77
C PRO A 196 4.53 -10.82 -10.16
N SER A 197 3.67 -11.77 -10.53
CA SER A 197 2.95 -11.74 -11.82
C SER A 197 1.68 -10.89 -11.80
N GLN A 198 1.25 -10.44 -10.62
CA GLN A 198 0.05 -9.62 -10.44
C GLN A 198 0.27 -8.19 -10.96
N PRO A 199 -0.80 -7.45 -11.32
CA PRO A 199 -0.68 -6.06 -11.76
C PRO A 199 0.14 -5.20 -10.79
N GLY A 200 1.14 -4.49 -11.31
CA GLY A 200 2.13 -3.74 -10.54
C GLY A 200 3.42 -4.49 -10.21
N GLY A 201 3.47 -5.82 -10.35
CA GLY A 201 4.69 -6.59 -10.08
C GLY A 201 5.86 -6.29 -11.02
N SER A 202 5.58 -5.85 -12.25
CA SER A 202 6.61 -5.33 -13.18
C SER A 202 7.38 -4.13 -12.63
N GLU A 203 6.70 -3.31 -11.81
CA GLU A 203 7.26 -2.10 -11.20
C GLU A 203 8.13 -2.39 -9.98
N GLN A 204 8.24 -3.65 -9.56
CA GLN A 204 9.13 -4.02 -8.47
C GLN A 204 10.59 -3.72 -8.82
N VAL A 205 11.29 -3.09 -7.91
CA VAL A 205 12.76 -3.01 -7.93
C VAL A 205 13.29 -4.18 -7.11
N PHE A 206 14.11 -5.02 -7.73
CA PHE A 206 14.80 -6.14 -7.10
C PHE A 206 16.07 -6.39 -7.90
N ASP A 207 17.09 -5.59 -7.60
CA ASP A 207 18.32 -5.54 -8.39
C ASP A 207 19.47 -6.10 -7.54
N LEU A 208 20.05 -7.20 -8.00
CA LEU A 208 21.20 -7.82 -7.36
C LEU A 208 22.48 -7.14 -7.86
N ALA A 209 23.28 -6.63 -6.94
CA ALA A 209 24.61 -6.10 -7.19
C ALA A 209 25.68 -7.08 -6.69
N ALA A 210 26.95 -6.83 -7.02
CA ALA A 210 28.06 -7.68 -6.59
C ALA A 210 28.23 -7.75 -5.07
N ASN A 211 27.80 -6.71 -4.35
CA ASN A 211 27.98 -6.53 -2.91
C ASN A 211 26.66 -6.19 -2.19
N GLY A 212 25.51 -6.47 -2.80
CA GLY A 212 24.24 -6.11 -2.19
C GLY A 212 23.01 -6.42 -3.02
N VAL A 213 21.88 -5.95 -2.51
CA VAL A 213 20.58 -6.00 -3.19
C VAL A 213 19.84 -4.69 -2.97
N THR A 214 19.26 -4.17 -4.04
CA THR A 214 18.35 -3.02 -4.00
C THR A 214 16.93 -3.51 -4.14
N VAL A 215 16.06 -3.12 -3.20
CA VAL A 215 14.62 -3.44 -3.24
C VAL A 215 13.77 -2.17 -3.20
N GLY A 216 12.63 -2.19 -3.88
CA GLY A 216 11.75 -1.01 -3.93
C GLY A 216 10.67 -1.09 -5.00
N THR A 217 10.27 0.06 -5.55
CA THR A 217 9.17 0.17 -6.51
C THR A 217 9.35 1.38 -7.42
N ASN A 218 9.05 1.21 -8.71
CA ASN A 218 9.01 2.25 -9.74
C ASN A 218 7.59 2.76 -10.03
N VAL A 219 6.58 2.30 -9.28
CA VAL A 219 5.18 2.77 -9.42
C VAL A 219 5.15 4.32 -9.40
N PRO A 220 4.64 5.01 -10.44
CA PRO A 220 4.84 6.46 -10.62
C PRO A 220 4.34 7.37 -9.48
N TYR A 221 3.32 6.93 -8.74
CA TYR A 221 2.76 7.69 -7.62
C TYR A 221 3.37 7.30 -6.26
N ALA A 222 4.30 6.35 -6.23
CA ALA A 222 4.91 5.84 -5.00
C ALA A 222 5.67 6.95 -4.27
N GLU A 223 6.45 7.74 -5.00
CA GLU A 223 7.23 8.84 -4.41
C GLU A 223 6.35 9.88 -3.72
N ALA A 224 5.29 10.35 -4.38
CA ALA A 224 4.36 11.32 -3.81
C ALA A 224 3.69 10.81 -2.52
N HIS A 225 3.48 9.49 -2.39
CA HIS A 225 3.00 8.91 -1.14
C HIS A 225 4.12 8.67 -0.12
N GLN A 226 5.32 8.29 -0.54
CA GLN A 226 6.46 8.09 0.35
C GLN A 226 6.85 9.41 1.04
N ASN A 227 6.91 10.50 0.26
CA ASN A 227 7.41 11.80 0.70
C ASN A 227 6.30 12.77 1.08
N GLY A 228 5.10 12.60 0.52
CA GLY A 228 4.04 13.61 0.54
C GLY A 228 4.20 14.57 -0.63
N ASP A 229 3.10 15.20 -1.04
CA ASP A 229 3.06 16.23 -2.07
C ASP A 229 2.09 17.35 -1.63
N PRO A 230 2.61 18.44 -1.04
CA PRO A 230 1.80 19.57 -0.59
C PRO A 230 1.03 20.26 -1.73
N SER A 231 1.59 20.32 -2.93
CA SER A 231 0.95 20.98 -4.09
C SER A 231 -0.35 20.28 -4.51
N ARG A 232 -0.42 18.97 -4.25
CA ARG A 232 -1.61 18.13 -4.49
C ARG A 232 -2.39 17.81 -3.22
N GLY A 233 -1.99 18.35 -2.07
CA GLY A 233 -2.58 18.05 -0.77
C GLY A 233 -2.48 16.56 -0.36
N ILE A 234 -1.46 15.85 -0.84
CA ILE A 234 -1.21 14.45 -0.52
C ILE A 234 -0.31 14.38 0.72
N PRO A 235 -0.78 13.83 1.85
CA PRO A 235 0.08 13.65 3.02
C PRO A 235 1.09 12.53 2.80
N ALA A 236 2.25 12.65 3.45
CA ALA A 236 3.23 11.59 3.55
C ALA A 236 2.65 10.31 4.19
N ARG A 237 2.98 9.18 3.60
CA ARG A 237 2.60 7.82 3.96
C ARG A 237 3.79 6.90 3.66
N PRO A 238 4.90 7.03 4.40
CA PRO A 238 6.10 6.28 4.09
C PRO A 238 5.83 4.78 4.27
N PHE A 239 6.09 4.03 3.20
CA PHE A 239 6.05 2.57 3.17
C PHE A 239 7.47 1.97 3.12
N LEU A 240 8.46 2.76 2.70
CA LEU A 240 9.88 2.47 2.89
C LEU A 240 10.43 3.27 4.08
N PRO A 241 11.46 2.77 4.79
CA PRO A 241 12.18 3.56 5.79
C PRO A 241 12.73 4.87 5.21
N ARG A 242 12.71 5.96 5.98
CA ARG A 242 13.26 7.28 5.59
C ARG A 242 14.72 7.47 6.04
N GLY A 243 15.47 6.37 6.06
CA GLY A 243 16.80 6.26 6.63
C GLY A 243 17.12 4.79 6.79
N ASP A 244 17.71 4.43 7.92
CA ASP A 244 17.96 3.05 8.28
C ASP A 244 16.66 2.23 8.40
N ALA A 245 16.76 0.96 8.02
CA ALA A 245 15.71 -0.02 8.32
C ALA A 245 15.53 -0.16 9.85
N PRO A 246 14.31 -0.45 10.32
CA PRO A 246 14.08 -0.80 11.72
C PRO A 246 15.00 -1.93 12.19
N GLU A 247 15.47 -1.88 13.43
CA GLU A 247 16.44 -2.86 13.96
C GLU A 247 15.92 -4.30 13.89
N VAL A 248 14.62 -4.50 14.12
CA VAL A 248 13.94 -5.80 13.99
C VAL A 248 13.93 -6.33 12.54
N TRP A 249 14.03 -5.46 11.53
CA TRP A 249 14.19 -5.88 10.14
C TRP A 249 15.64 -6.28 9.90
N LYS A 250 16.59 -5.42 10.31
CA LYS A 250 18.03 -5.70 10.19
C LYS A 250 18.38 -7.06 10.80
N GLN A 251 17.90 -7.36 12.00
CA GLN A 251 18.15 -8.65 12.64
C GLN A 251 17.60 -9.83 11.82
N ARG A 252 16.36 -9.76 11.34
CA ARG A 252 15.77 -10.82 10.51
C ARG A 252 16.51 -11.00 9.19
N TRP A 253 17.00 -9.92 8.60
CA TRP A 253 17.79 -9.97 7.38
C TRP A 253 19.15 -10.61 7.64
N LEU A 254 19.78 -10.30 8.77
CA LEU A 254 21.02 -10.94 9.22
C LEU A 254 20.84 -12.43 9.48
N ASP A 255 19.73 -12.84 10.12
CA ASP A 255 19.43 -14.25 10.38
C ASP A 255 19.28 -15.05 9.07
N VAL A 256 18.56 -14.48 8.10
CA VAL A 256 18.40 -15.08 6.77
C VAL A 256 19.73 -15.12 6.01
N ALA A 257 20.54 -14.06 6.10
CA ALA A 257 21.87 -14.01 5.50
C ALA A 257 22.78 -15.09 6.09
N ALA A 258 22.81 -15.22 7.42
CA ALA A 258 23.61 -16.22 8.12
C ALA A 258 23.20 -17.65 7.73
N ALA A 259 21.89 -17.92 7.63
CA ALA A 259 21.39 -19.19 7.14
C ALA A 259 21.81 -19.48 5.69
N ALA A 260 21.76 -18.48 4.81
CA ALA A 260 22.19 -18.62 3.41
C ALA A 260 23.70 -18.83 3.29
N VAL A 261 24.52 -18.13 4.08
CA VAL A 261 25.97 -18.31 4.19
C VAL A 261 26.29 -19.74 4.65
N ALA A 262 25.63 -20.23 5.70
CA ALA A 262 25.83 -21.58 6.21
C ALA A 262 25.50 -22.65 5.15
N GLN A 263 24.42 -22.45 4.38
CA GLN A 263 24.08 -23.34 3.27
C GLN A 263 25.09 -23.27 2.12
N GLY A 264 25.60 -22.07 1.80
CA GLY A 264 26.66 -21.86 0.83
C GLY A 264 27.94 -22.60 1.22
N LEU A 265 28.41 -22.40 2.45
CA LEU A 265 29.57 -23.10 3.00
C LEU A 265 29.39 -24.62 2.97
N LYS A 266 28.21 -25.13 3.33
CA LYS A 266 27.91 -26.57 3.24
C LYS A 266 28.09 -27.11 1.82
N ARG A 267 27.70 -26.35 0.79
CA ARG A 267 27.87 -26.75 -0.61
C ARG A 267 29.33 -26.73 -1.02
N LEU A 268 30.07 -25.67 -0.68
CA LEU A 268 31.49 -25.55 -1.02
C LEU A 268 32.35 -26.61 -0.33
N LEU A 269 32.12 -26.86 0.96
CA LEU A 269 32.84 -27.88 1.73
C LEU A 269 32.44 -29.30 1.36
N GLY A 270 31.22 -29.52 0.85
CA GLY A 270 30.78 -30.83 0.38
C GLY A 270 31.25 -31.15 -1.04
N ALA A 271 31.60 -30.13 -1.82
CA ALA A 271 32.16 -30.27 -3.17
C ALA A 271 33.69 -30.36 -3.18
N ALA A 272 34.35 -29.94 -2.09
CA ALA A 272 35.80 -30.03 -1.87
C ALA A 272 36.20 -31.35 -1.21
#